data_AF-A0A5N5TLA8-F1
#
_entry.id   AF-A0A5N5TLA8-F1
#
_cell.length_a   1.000
_cell.length_b   1.000
_cell.length_c   1.000
_cell.angle_alpha   90.00
_cell.angle_beta   90.00
_cell.angle_gamma   90.00
#
_symmetry.space_group_name_H-M   'P 1'
#
loop_
_entity.id
_entity.type
_entity.pdbx_description
1 polymer ?
#
loop_
_entity_poly.entity_id
_entity_poly.type
_entity_poly.pdbx_seq_one_letter_code
_entity_poly.pdbx_strand_id
1 'polypeptide(L)'
;MVEEYSCFLLEIFRSRNGCEIEFAVEKRFRGNDYITPSVFGDLIYDNFIYDICKILDLCILYGISNSPLLERLLSCVFTHQPKYYNDLSEFSLSLFSVLKNLEEKLGVSEGMLVPCSLASEESKMSLEELGDIIEYMMDSFCSLQAFLTIFPKACETFHVIIIL
;
A
#
# COMPACT_ATOMS: atom_id res chain seq x y z
N MET A 1 37.06 -7.20 -4.78
CA MET A 1 35.81 -7.21 -5.57
C MET A 1 34.90 -6.20 -4.90
N VAL A 2 34.86 -4.99 -5.44
CA VAL A 2 33.96 -3.93 -4.97
C VAL A 2 32.67 -4.16 -5.73
N GLU A 3 31.60 -4.56 -5.05
CA GLU A 3 30.28 -4.61 -5.66
C GLU A 3 29.89 -3.17 -6.04
N GLU A 4 29.76 -2.90 -7.34
CA GLU A 4 29.33 -1.63 -7.90
C GLU A 4 27.85 -1.43 -7.59
N TYR A 5 27.52 -0.63 -6.57
CA TYR A 5 26.13 -0.32 -6.23
C TYR A 5 25.68 0.96 -6.94
N SER A 6 24.71 0.80 -7.83
CA SER A 6 24.09 1.84 -8.66
C SER A 6 23.31 2.89 -7.86
N CYS A 7 23.16 4.09 -8.43
CA CYS A 7 22.73 5.30 -7.72
C CYS A 7 21.65 6.08 -8.47
N PHE A 8 20.56 6.48 -7.80
CA PHE A 8 19.41 7.14 -8.45
C PHE A 8 18.98 8.44 -7.77
N LEU A 9 18.76 9.46 -8.61
CA LEU A 9 18.07 10.69 -8.27
C LEU A 9 16.82 10.81 -9.16
N LEU A 10 15.77 11.35 -8.55
CA LEU A 10 14.40 11.53 -9.02
C LEU A 10 14.28 12.44 -10.25
N GLU A 11 13.65 11.95 -11.33
CA GLU A 11 12.92 12.79 -12.28
C GLU A 11 11.54 12.19 -12.52
N ILE A 12 10.48 12.84 -12.01
CA ILE A 12 9.10 12.61 -12.43
C ILE A 12 8.92 13.41 -13.73
N PHE A 13 9.19 12.81 -14.89
CA PHE A 13 8.86 13.47 -16.16
C PHE A 13 7.38 13.33 -16.48
N ARG A 14 6.68 14.46 -16.49
CA ARG A 14 5.38 14.62 -17.13
C ARG A 14 5.59 14.67 -18.65
N SER A 15 5.34 13.57 -19.37
CA SER A 15 5.38 13.57 -20.83
C SER A 15 4.15 14.29 -21.43
N ARG A 16 4.40 15.08 -22.48
CA ARG A 16 3.42 15.95 -23.17
C ARG A 16 2.29 15.21 -23.90
N ASN A 17 2.24 13.88 -23.90
CA ASN A 17 1.30 13.10 -24.72
C ASN A 17 0.39 12.10 -23.98
N GLY A 18 0.36 12.10 -22.64
CA GLY A 18 -0.61 11.33 -21.85
C GLY A 18 -0.32 9.82 -21.81
N CYS A 19 -0.11 9.30 -20.60
CA CYS A 19 0.11 7.88 -20.29
C CYS A 19 1.51 7.30 -20.55
N GLU A 20 2.55 7.91 -19.97
CA GLU A 20 3.71 7.16 -19.48
C GLU A 20 4.08 7.72 -18.10
N ILE A 21 4.04 6.87 -17.08
CA ILE A 21 4.58 7.19 -15.74
C ILE A 21 5.96 6.55 -15.67
N GLU A 22 6.99 7.39 -15.73
CA GLU A 22 8.36 6.97 -15.45
C GLU A 22 8.45 6.74 -13.93
N PHE A 23 8.25 5.48 -13.53
CA PHE A 23 8.58 5.03 -12.18
C PHE A 23 10.09 5.13 -11.99
N ALA A 24 10.53 5.64 -10.83
CA ALA A 24 11.94 5.77 -10.48
C ALA A 24 12.60 4.39 -10.38
N VAL A 25 13.00 3.83 -11.51
CA VAL A 25 13.77 2.61 -11.60
C VAL A 25 15.03 2.93 -12.38
N GLU A 26 16.12 2.95 -11.63
CA GLU A 26 17.48 2.77 -12.07
C GLU A 26 17.94 3.43 -13.39
N LYS A 27 18.52 4.64 -13.35
CA LYS A 27 19.26 5.24 -14.48
C LYS A 27 20.71 5.59 -14.13
N ARG A 28 21.66 5.05 -14.91
CA ARG A 28 23.12 5.31 -14.83
C ARG A 28 23.46 6.77 -15.12
N PHE A 29 24.14 7.46 -14.20
CA PHE A 29 24.87 8.69 -14.50
C PHE A 29 26.17 8.37 -15.27
N ARG A 30 26.51 9.17 -16.29
CA ARG A 30 27.83 9.12 -16.93
C ARG A 30 28.80 9.97 -16.10
N GLY A 31 29.63 9.34 -15.26
CA GLY A 31 30.66 10.02 -14.45
C GLY A 31 30.85 9.40 -13.06
N ASN A 32 31.74 9.96 -12.25
CA ASN A 32 32.04 9.54 -10.86
C ASN A 32 30.96 9.94 -9.83
N ASP A 33 29.79 10.39 -10.26
CA ASP A 33 28.71 10.86 -9.38
C ASP A 33 27.80 9.68 -9.02
N TYR A 34 27.88 9.22 -7.76
CA TYR A 34 27.15 8.07 -7.26
C TYR A 34 26.61 8.34 -5.84
N ILE A 35 25.34 8.00 -5.59
CA ILE A 35 24.58 8.05 -4.34
C ILE A 35 24.55 6.65 -3.70
N THR A 36 25.16 6.50 -2.52
CA THR A 36 25.14 5.21 -1.82
C THR A 36 23.71 4.73 -1.51
N PRO A 37 23.47 3.40 -1.48
CA PRO A 37 22.19 2.78 -1.11
C PRO A 37 21.49 3.39 0.13
N SER A 38 22.25 3.67 1.20
CA SER A 38 21.73 4.29 2.43
C SER A 38 21.20 5.70 2.19
N VAL A 39 21.98 6.55 1.51
CA VAL A 39 21.57 7.93 1.20
C VAL A 39 20.35 7.95 0.28
N PHE A 40 20.22 6.99 -0.64
CA PHE A 40 19.01 6.84 -1.43
C PHE A 40 17.79 6.51 -0.56
N GLY A 41 17.93 5.51 0.34
CA GLY A 41 16.88 5.12 1.27
C GLY A 41 16.41 6.27 2.18
N ASP A 42 17.35 7.07 2.69
CA ASP A 42 17.05 8.24 3.50
C ASP A 42 16.39 9.34 2.65
N LEU A 43 16.86 9.58 1.43
CA LEU A 43 16.27 10.58 0.54
C LEU A 43 14.80 10.27 0.24
N ILE A 44 14.47 9.03 -0.13
CA ILE A 44 13.09 8.68 -0.48
C ILE A 44 12.14 8.71 0.72
N TYR A 45 12.66 8.41 1.92
CA TYR A 45 11.89 8.39 3.16
C TYR A 45 11.69 9.79 3.73
N ASP A 46 12.79 10.51 3.97
CA ASP A 46 12.79 11.79 4.66
C ASP A 46 12.14 12.90 3.82
N ASN A 47 12.06 12.73 2.50
CA ASN A 47 11.39 13.67 1.59
C ASN A 47 9.98 13.22 1.18
N PHE A 48 9.41 12.18 1.82
CA PHE A 48 8.05 11.68 1.55
C PHE A 48 7.79 11.36 0.07
N ILE A 49 8.84 10.90 -0.63
CA ILE A 49 8.76 10.52 -2.05
C ILE A 49 7.79 9.35 -2.19
N TYR A 50 7.89 8.40 -1.27
CA TYR A 50 6.90 7.35 -1.07
C TYR A 50 6.33 7.43 0.34
N ASP A 51 5.07 7.05 0.45
CA ASP A 51 4.41 6.66 1.68
C ASP A 51 3.54 5.44 1.36
N ILE A 52 3.03 4.73 2.38
CA ILE A 52 2.28 3.49 2.16
C ILE A 52 1.02 3.74 1.32
N CYS A 53 0.33 4.88 1.52
CA CYS A 53 -0.86 5.24 0.74
C CYS A 53 -0.53 5.46 -0.75
N LYS A 54 0.54 6.21 -1.06
CA LYS A 54 1.05 6.39 -2.43
C LYS A 54 1.44 5.06 -3.05
N ILE A 55 2.07 4.16 -2.29
CA ILE A 55 2.43 2.83 -2.78
C ILE A 55 1.17 2.03 -3.15
N LEU A 56 0.12 2.06 -2.32
CA LEU A 56 -1.18 1.43 -2.62
C LEU A 56 -1.80 2.02 -3.90
N ASP A 57 -1.82 3.36 -4.01
CA ASP A 57 -2.32 4.07 -5.19
C ASP A 57 -1.57 3.67 -6.48
N LEU A 58 -0.24 3.60 -6.42
CA LEU A 58 0.57 3.17 -7.56
C LEU A 58 0.22 1.75 -8.01
N CYS A 59 -0.03 0.86 -7.05
CA CYS A 59 -0.38 -0.52 -7.34
C CYS A 59 -1.75 -0.65 -7.99
N ILE A 60 -2.78 0.04 -7.48
CA ILE A 60 -4.12 -0.04 -8.06
C ILE A 60 -4.21 0.68 -9.40
N LEU A 61 -3.53 1.82 -9.58
CA LEU A 61 -3.59 2.60 -10.81
C LEU A 61 -2.77 1.99 -11.96
N TYR A 62 -1.59 1.40 -11.66
CA TYR A 62 -0.64 0.99 -12.69
C TYR A 62 -0.30 -0.51 -12.67
N GLY A 63 -0.81 -1.26 -11.69
CA GLY A 63 -0.52 -2.69 -11.52
C GLY A 63 -0.89 -3.54 -12.72
N ILE A 64 -2.04 -3.28 -13.33
CA ILE A 64 -2.57 -4.10 -14.44
C ILE A 64 -1.62 -4.09 -15.65
N SER A 65 -1.04 -2.92 -15.97
CA SER A 65 -0.20 -2.74 -17.16
C SER A 65 1.30 -2.80 -16.88
N ASN A 66 1.73 -2.53 -15.64
CA ASN A 66 3.15 -2.34 -15.30
C ASN A 66 3.62 -3.20 -14.11
N SER A 67 2.92 -4.29 -13.78
CA SER A 67 3.22 -5.14 -12.61
C SER A 67 4.73 -5.49 -12.44
N PRO A 68 5.47 -5.97 -13.47
CA PRO A 68 6.90 -6.30 -13.30
C PRO A 68 7.78 -5.09 -12.96
N LEU A 69 7.43 -3.89 -13.46
CA LEU A 69 8.17 -2.67 -13.16
C LEU A 69 7.88 -2.19 -11.73
N LEU A 70 6.61 -2.24 -11.32
CA LEU A 70 6.20 -1.91 -9.95
C LEU A 70 6.79 -2.88 -8.93
N GLU A 71 6.80 -4.19 -9.20
CA GLU A 71 7.43 -5.17 -8.31
C GLU A 71 8.92 -4.86 -8.07
N ARG A 72 9.64 -4.51 -9.13
CA ARG A 72 11.06 -4.09 -9.04
C ARG A 72 11.23 -2.79 -8.27
N LEU A 73 10.36 -1.81 -8.51
CA LEU A 73 10.35 -0.55 -7.78
C LEU A 73 10.13 -0.78 -6.28
N LEU A 74 9.08 -1.51 -5.91
CA LEU A 74 8.74 -1.78 -4.52
C LEU A 74 9.83 -2.63 -3.84
N SER A 75 10.37 -3.64 -4.53
CA SER A 75 11.52 -4.39 -4.03
C SER A 75 12.71 -3.48 -3.75
N CYS A 76 12.99 -2.50 -4.61
CA CYS A 76 14.05 -1.52 -4.40
C CYS A 76 13.77 -0.64 -3.17
N VAL A 77 12.57 -0.05 -3.09
CA VAL A 77 12.15 0.84 -1.98
C VAL A 77 12.27 0.13 -0.62
N PHE A 78 11.67 -1.05 -0.48
CA PHE A 78 11.66 -1.79 0.79
C PHE A 78 13.03 -2.38 1.16
N THR A 79 13.89 -2.67 0.18
CA THR A 79 15.26 -3.15 0.44
C THR A 79 16.17 -2.02 0.93
N HIS A 80 16.06 -0.84 0.31
CA HIS A 80 16.94 0.29 0.61
C HIS A 80 16.46 1.14 1.79
N GLN A 81 15.18 1.05 2.13
CA GLN A 81 14.61 1.68 3.31
C GLN A 81 13.70 0.71 4.05
N PRO A 82 14.23 -0.05 5.04
CA PRO A 82 13.44 -0.99 5.82
C PRO A 82 12.36 -0.33 6.70
N LYS A 83 12.44 0.98 6.98
CA LYS A 83 11.42 1.68 7.79
C LYS A 83 10.02 1.58 7.19
N TYR A 84 9.88 1.43 5.87
CA TYR A 84 8.59 1.20 5.24
C TYR A 84 7.87 -0.08 5.72
N TYR A 85 8.59 -1.10 6.21
CA TYR A 85 7.95 -2.25 6.86
C TYR A 85 7.29 -1.89 8.18
N ASN A 86 7.88 -0.96 8.95
CA ASN A 86 7.26 -0.47 10.17
C ASN A 86 6.03 0.37 9.84
N ASP A 87 6.12 1.27 8.86
CA ASP A 87 4.97 2.06 8.40
C ASP A 87 3.84 1.15 7.89
N LEU A 88 4.18 0.06 7.20
CA LEU A 88 3.21 -0.95 6.77
C LEU A 88 2.58 -1.69 7.94
N SER A 89 3.33 -1.98 9.00
CA SER A 89 2.81 -2.55 10.24
C SER A 89 1.86 -1.58 10.95
N GLU A 90 2.17 -0.29 10.98
CA GLU A 90 1.28 0.72 11.57
C GLU A 90 0.01 0.90 10.73
N PHE A 91 0.15 0.93 9.41
CA PHE A 91 -0.97 0.96 8.47
C PHE A 91 -1.92 -0.23 8.66
N SER A 92 -1.38 -1.44 8.78
CA SER A 92 -2.19 -2.66 8.97
C SER A 92 -2.93 -2.68 10.31
N LEU A 93 -2.31 -2.21 11.40
CA LEU A 93 -3.01 -2.01 12.68
C LEU A 93 -4.14 -0.97 12.57
N SER A 94 -3.89 0.13 11.86
CA SER A 94 -4.91 1.16 11.60
C SER A 94 -6.08 0.58 10.79
N LEU A 95 -5.79 -0.16 9.72
CA LEU A 95 -6.80 -0.85 8.92
C LEU A 95 -7.64 -1.81 9.77
N PHE A 96 -7.01 -2.62 10.63
CA PHE A 96 -7.73 -3.53 11.51
C PHE A 96 -8.62 -2.80 12.52
N SER A 97 -8.14 -1.69 13.10
CA SER A 97 -8.93 -0.83 13.97
C SER A 97 -10.16 -0.26 13.24
N VAL A 98 -10.00 0.17 11.99
CA VAL A 98 -11.12 0.62 11.16
C VAL A 98 -12.14 -0.50 10.94
N LEU A 99 -11.69 -1.72 10.63
CA LEU A 99 -12.60 -2.86 10.45
C LEU A 99 -13.41 -3.16 11.72
N LYS A 100 -12.77 -3.13 12.90
CA LYS A 100 -13.48 -3.28 14.18
C LYS A 100 -14.52 -2.19 14.42
N ASN A 101 -14.19 -0.94 14.13
CA ASN A 101 -15.14 0.18 14.24
C ASN A 101 -16.33 0.00 13.27
N LEU A 102 -16.09 -0.58 12.09
CA LEU A 102 -17.16 -0.90 11.14
C LEU A 102 -18.03 -2.06 11.64
N GLU A 103 -17.45 -3.12 12.20
CA GLU A 103 -18.20 -4.23 12.82
C GLU A 103 -19.12 -3.73 13.94
N GLU A 104 -18.59 -2.88 14.83
CA GLU A 104 -19.37 -2.24 15.89
C GLU A 104 -20.50 -1.37 15.32
N LYS A 105 -20.22 -0.57 14.27
CA LYS A 105 -21.21 0.29 13.62
C LYS A 105 -22.31 -0.52 12.93
N LEU A 106 -21.97 -1.67 12.36
CA LEU A 106 -22.91 -2.60 11.71
C LEU A 106 -23.63 -3.50 12.72
N GLY A 107 -23.23 -3.50 14.00
CA GLY A 107 -23.79 -4.37 15.03
C GLY A 107 -23.48 -5.85 14.80
N VAL A 108 -22.39 -6.16 14.08
CA VAL A 108 -21.96 -7.53 13.79
C VAL A 108 -21.06 -8.00 14.92
N SER A 109 -21.58 -8.79 15.86
CA SER A 109 -20.78 -9.40 16.94
C SER A 109 -20.22 -10.75 16.50
N GLU A 110 -19.01 -11.08 16.97
CA GLU A 110 -18.48 -12.45 17.00
C GLU A 110 -19.51 -13.36 17.70
N GLY A 111 -20.21 -14.21 16.93
CA GLY A 111 -21.26 -15.10 17.46
C GLY A 111 -22.57 -15.13 16.68
N MET A 112 -22.72 -14.33 15.61
CA MET A 112 -23.94 -14.29 14.78
C MET A 112 -24.12 -15.50 13.83
N LEU A 113 -23.75 -16.71 14.29
CA LEU A 113 -24.08 -17.99 13.65
C LEU A 113 -25.56 -18.38 13.84
N VAL A 114 -26.32 -17.60 14.60
CA VAL A 114 -27.74 -17.79 14.84
C VAL A 114 -28.50 -16.67 14.11
N PRO A 115 -29.48 -16.99 13.23
CA PRO A 115 -30.30 -15.97 12.60
C PRO A 115 -30.99 -15.13 13.67
N CYS A 116 -30.64 -13.85 13.78
CA CYS A 116 -31.37 -12.94 14.65
C CYS A 116 -32.78 -12.75 14.10
N SER A 117 -33.77 -12.81 15.00
CA SER A 117 -35.16 -12.52 14.68
C SER A 117 -35.26 -11.12 14.06
N LEU A 118 -36.00 -10.98 12.95
CA LEU A 118 -36.29 -9.70 12.28
C LEU A 118 -37.03 -8.68 13.16
N ALA A 119 -37.30 -9.01 14.43
CA ALA A 119 -38.12 -8.27 15.36
C ALA A 119 -37.34 -7.52 16.46
N SER A 120 -36.01 -7.56 16.48
CA SER A 120 -35.20 -6.83 17.46
C SER A 120 -34.48 -5.64 16.83
N GLU A 121 -35.01 -4.46 17.14
CA GLU A 121 -34.51 -3.10 16.84
C GLU A 121 -34.31 -2.78 15.34
N GLU A 122 -35.11 -1.84 14.83
CA GLU A 122 -34.88 -1.21 13.53
C GLU A 122 -33.42 -0.76 13.46
N SER A 123 -32.66 -1.28 12.49
CA SER A 123 -31.29 -0.85 12.26
C SER A 123 -31.29 0.66 12.09
N LYS A 124 -30.63 1.39 12.99
CA LYS A 124 -30.54 2.86 12.93
C LYS A 124 -29.82 3.37 11.68
N MET A 125 -29.11 2.50 10.97
CA MET A 125 -28.39 2.85 9.76
C MET A 125 -29.33 2.96 8.56
N SER A 126 -29.19 4.05 7.82
CA SER A 126 -29.83 4.23 6.52
C SER A 126 -29.16 3.37 5.43
N LEU A 127 -29.88 3.15 4.33
CA LEU A 127 -29.33 2.46 3.16
C LEU A 127 -28.16 3.22 2.52
N GLU A 128 -28.20 4.56 2.56
CA GLU A 128 -27.11 5.42 2.07
C GLU A 128 -25.84 5.20 2.89
N GLU A 129 -25.95 5.20 4.23
CA GLU A 129 -24.81 4.92 5.11
C GLU A 129 -24.25 3.50 4.92
N LEU A 130 -25.10 2.51 4.63
CA LEU A 130 -24.65 1.16 4.29
C LEU A 130 -23.88 1.16 2.96
N GLY A 131 -24.39 1.89 1.95
CA GLY A 131 -23.74 2.06 0.65
C GLY A 131 -22.34 2.65 0.81
N ASP A 132 -22.22 3.75 1.56
CA ASP A 132 -20.94 4.42 1.83
C ASP A 132 -19.93 3.48 2.51
N ILE A 133 -20.39 2.67 3.47
CA ILE A 133 -19.53 1.67 4.15
C ILE A 133 -19.05 0.61 3.15
N ILE A 134 -19.93 0.10 2.29
CA ILE A 134 -19.57 -0.91 1.29
C ILE A 134 -18.58 -0.32 0.29
N GLU A 135 -18.82 0.88 -0.23
CA GLU A 135 -17.90 1.55 -1.17
C GLU A 135 -16.54 1.80 -0.52
N TYR A 136 -16.51 2.27 0.72
CA TYR A 136 -15.27 2.45 1.48
C TYR A 136 -14.49 1.15 1.68
N MET A 137 -15.17 0.06 2.07
CA MET A 137 -14.52 -1.24 2.24
C MET A 137 -13.98 -1.76 0.90
N MET A 138 -14.79 -1.66 -0.16
CA MET A 138 -14.39 -2.09 -1.50
C MET A 138 -13.13 -1.35 -1.97
N ASP A 139 -13.10 -0.01 -1.86
CA ASP A 139 -11.94 0.79 -2.24
C ASP A 139 -10.68 0.42 -1.44
N SER A 140 -10.82 0.28 -0.11
CA SER A 140 -9.73 -0.10 0.79
C SER A 140 -9.14 -1.47 0.44
N PHE A 141 -10.00 -2.48 0.25
CA PHE A 141 -9.57 -3.84 -0.04
C PHE A 141 -9.09 -4.02 -1.49
N CYS A 142 -9.65 -3.29 -2.46
CA CYS A 142 -9.12 -3.31 -3.83
C CYS A 142 -7.70 -2.75 -3.88
N SER A 143 -7.45 -1.64 -3.17
CA SER A 143 -6.12 -1.03 -3.08
C SER A 143 -5.12 -1.96 -2.40
N LEU A 144 -5.51 -2.57 -1.28
CA LEU A 144 -4.69 -3.56 -0.59
C LEU A 144 -4.42 -4.80 -1.44
N GLN A 145 -5.44 -5.33 -2.12
CA GLN A 145 -5.30 -6.50 -2.99
C GLN A 145 -4.33 -6.23 -4.14
N ALA A 146 -4.45 -5.06 -4.79
CA ALA A 146 -3.54 -4.68 -5.87
C ALA A 146 -2.09 -4.64 -5.39
N PHE A 147 -1.84 -4.03 -4.22
CA PHE A 147 -0.51 -4.00 -3.61
C PHE A 147 0.04 -5.39 -3.29
N LEU A 148 -0.72 -6.25 -2.60
CA LEU A 148 -0.28 -7.59 -2.23
C LEU A 148 -0.07 -8.50 -3.45
N THR A 149 -0.80 -8.24 -4.54
CA THR A 149 -0.61 -8.96 -5.81
C THR A 149 0.72 -8.60 -6.46
N ILE A 150 1.14 -7.34 -6.38
CA ILE A 150 2.40 -6.86 -6.99
C ILE A 150 3.60 -7.14 -6.08
N PHE A 151 3.42 -7.02 -4.77
CA PHE A 151 4.50 -7.17 -3.79
C PHE A 151 4.14 -8.17 -2.69
N PRO A 152 4.12 -9.48 -2.99
CA PRO A 152 3.67 -10.52 -2.07
C PRO A 152 4.54 -10.67 -0.82
N LYS A 153 5.77 -10.16 -0.81
CA LYS A 153 6.63 -10.12 0.38
C LYS A 153 6.00 -9.32 1.53
N ALA A 154 5.16 -8.34 1.22
CA ALA A 154 4.43 -7.58 2.24
C ALA A 154 3.45 -8.44 3.05
N CYS A 155 2.98 -9.59 2.53
CA CYS A 155 2.07 -10.47 3.24
C CYS A 155 2.62 -10.94 4.60
N GLU A 156 3.94 -11.06 4.73
CA GLU A 156 4.59 -11.44 6.00
C GLU A 156 4.27 -10.43 7.11
N THR A 157 4.15 -9.14 6.79
CA THR A 157 3.78 -8.09 7.74
C THR A 157 2.31 -8.20 8.17
N PHE A 158 1.41 -8.63 7.27
CA PHE A 158 -0.02 -8.79 7.57
C PHE A 158 -0.34 -10.10 8.31
N HIS A 159 0.39 -11.19 8.04
CA HIS A 159 0.18 -12.48 8.70
C HIS A 159 0.39 -12.43 10.21
N VAL A 160 1.29 -11.57 10.69
CA VAL A 160 1.55 -11.40 12.13
C VAL A 160 0.34 -10.81 12.87
N ILE A 161 -0.50 -10.03 12.17
CA ILE A 161 -1.63 -9.31 12.77
C ILE A 161 -2.94 -10.10 12.67
N ILE A 162 -3.16 -10.88 11.59
CA ILE A 162 -4.41 -11.64 11.38
C ILE A 162 -4.50 -12.90 12.29
N ILE A 163 -3.38 -13.37 12.86
CA ILE A 163 -3.34 -14.56 13.72
C ILE A 163 -3.44 -14.20 15.23
N LEU A 164 -3.46 -12.91 15.59
CA LEU A 164 -3.65 -12.41 16.96
C LEU A 164 -5.07 -11.93 17.19
#